data_AF-J9F618-F1
#
_entry.id   AF-J9F618-F1
#
_cell.length_a   1.000
_cell.length_b   1.000
_cell.length_c   1.000
_cell.angle_alpha   90.00
_cell.angle_beta   90.00
_cell.angle_gamma   90.00
#
_symmetry.space_group_name_H-M   'P 1'
#
loop_
_entity.id
_entity.type
_entity.pdbx_description
1 polymer ?
#
loop_
_entity_poly.entity_id
_entity_poly.type
_entity_poly.pdbx_seq_one_letter_code
_entity_poly.pdbx_strand_id
1 'polypeptide(L)' 'MKTGYYAVARGRCTGVYKTWSECEKQVKGYRNARLVLLQSKLLMIMMSLHRAKPFK' A
#
# COMPACT_ATOMS: atom_id res chain seq x y z
N MET A 1 -4.14 -13.07 -14.71
CA MET A 1 -3.12 -12.18 -14.11
C MET A 1 -3.73 -11.50 -12.90
N LYS A 2 -3.16 -11.65 -11.69
CA LYS A 2 -3.70 -10.97 -10.48
C LYS A 2 -3.39 -9.47 -10.55
N THR A 3 -4.37 -8.68 -10.98
CA THR A 3 -4.36 -7.21 -10.92
C THR A 3 -4.69 -6.77 -9.50
N GLY A 4 -3.71 -6.88 -8.61
CA GLY A 4 -3.78 -6.37 -7.24
C GLY A 4 -3.00 -5.06 -7.12
N TYR A 5 -3.49 -4.14 -6.29
CA TYR A 5 -2.77 -2.93 -5.91
C TYR A 5 -2.08 -3.15 -4.56
N TYR A 6 -0.88 -2.61 -4.39
CA TYR A 6 -0.09 -2.74 -3.17
C TYR A 6 -0.04 -1.40 -2.45
N ALA A 7 -0.75 -1.28 -1.34
CA ALA A 7 -0.69 -0.09 -0.49
C ALA A 7 0.40 -0.24 0.57
N VAL A 8 1.39 0.64 0.55
CA VAL A 8 2.43 0.74 1.58
C VAL A 8 1.90 1.67 2.67
N ALA A 9 1.48 1.07 3.78
CA ALA A 9 1.05 1.79 4.98
C ALA A 9 2.25 2.27 5.82
N ARG A 10 3.38 1.55 5.76
CA ARG A 10 4.63 1.94 6.44
C ARG A 10 5.81 1.43 5.63
N GLY A 11 6.67 2.35 5.18
CA GLY A 11 7.83 2.08 4.34
C GLY A 11 8.61 3.37 4.09
N ARG A 12 9.55 3.33 3.14
CA ARG A 12 10.34 4.50 2.73
C ARG A 12 9.45 5.58 2.10
N CYS A 13 8.55 5.17 1.20
CA CYS A 13 7.48 6.00 0.67
C CYS A 13 6.15 5.27 0.87
N THR A 14 5.21 5.93 1.56
CA THR A 14 3.85 5.45 1.72
C THR A 14 3.02 5.83 0.50
N GLY A 15 2.11 4.96 0.07
CA GLY A 15 1.31 5.18 -1.13
C GLY A 15 0.78 3.88 -1.71
N VAL A 16 0.11 3.96 -2.86
CA VAL A 16 -0.46 2.78 -3.53
C VAL A 16 0.25 2.53 -4.85
N TYR A 17 0.79 1.32 -5.00
CA TYR A 17 1.55 0.87 -6.15
C TYR A 17 0.76 -0.16 -6.96
N LYS A 18 1.01 -0.22 -8.27
CA LYS A 18 0.34 -1.17 -9.16
C LYS A 18 1.12 -2.46 -9.33
N THR A 19 2.41 -2.45 -8.96
CA THR A 19 3.32 -3.58 -9.16
C THR A 19 4.02 -3.93 -7.86
N TRP A 20 4.35 -5.22 -7.70
CA TRP A 20 5.13 -5.67 -6.56
C TRP A 20 6.55 -5.08 -6.58
N SER A 21 7.20 -4.98 -7.74
CA SER A 21 8.57 -4.46 -7.86
C SER A 21 8.71 -3.02 -7.31
N GLU A 22 7.73 -2.16 -7.57
CA GLU A 22 7.72 -0.80 -7.01
C GLU A 22 7.47 -0.80 -5.50
N CYS A 23 6.53 -1.63 -5.03
CA CYS A 23 6.23 -1.79 -3.60
C CYS A 23 7.44 -2.35 -2.83
N GLU A 24 8.09 -3.37 -3.37
CA GLU A 24 9.22 -4.06 -2.76
C GLU A 24 10.36 -3.08 -2.47
N LYS A 25 10.67 -2.16 -3.39
CA LYS A 25 11.70 -1.12 -3.17
C LYS A 25 11.43 -0.23 -1.95
N GLN A 26 10.16 -0.07 -1.57
CA GLN A 26 9.77 0.79 -0.44
C GLN A 26 9.75 0.06 0.91
N VAL A 27 9.53 -1.26 0.89
CA VAL A 27 9.39 -2.08 2.11
C VAL A 27 10.61 -2.94 2.42
N LYS A 28 11.40 -3.30 1.40
CA LYS A 28 12.56 -4.19 1.54
C LYS A 28 13.62 -3.56 2.41
N GLY A 29 13.95 -4.24 3.51
CA GLY A 29 14.92 -3.76 4.50
C GLY A 29 14.42 -2.62 5.39
N TYR A 30 13.13 -2.25 5.33
CA TYR A 30 12.56 -1.23 6.21
C TYR A 30 12.01 -1.88 7.49
N ARG A 31 12.55 -1.51 8.65
CA ARG A 31 12.09 -2.04 9.96
C ARG A 31 10.62 -1.71 10.17
N ASN A 32 9.82 -2.73 10.51
CA ASN A 32 8.38 -2.62 10.72
C ASN A 32 7.59 -2.13 9.49
N ALA A 33 8.02 -2.49 8.28
CA ALA A 33 7.26 -2.20 7.07
C ALA A 33 5.86 -2.84 7.14
N ARG A 34 4.84 -2.11 6.67
CA ARG A 34 3.47 -2.59 6.55
C ARG A 34 2.98 -2.34 5.14
N LEU A 35 2.59 -3.42 4.47
CA LEU A 35 1.99 -3.39 3.14
C LEU A 35 0.65 -4.14 3.16
N VAL A 36 -0.29 -3.69 2.35
CA VAL A 36 -1.64 -4.26 2.22
C VAL A 36 -1.92 -4.50 0.74
N LEU A 37 -2.31 -5.74 0.40
CA LEU A 37 -2.78 -6.06 -0.94
C LEU A 37 -4.26 -5.70 -1.06
N LEU A 38 -4.58 -4.83 -2.01
CA LEU A 38 -5.93 -4.39 -2.32
C LEU A 38 -6.36 -5.02 -3.64
N GLN A 39 -7.46 -5.77 -3.61
CA GLN A 39 -8.05 -6.40 -4.79
C GLN A 39 -8.97 -5.43 -5.54
N SER A 40 -9.46 -4.37 -4.89
CA SER A 40 -10.56 -3.54 -5.38
C SER A 40 -10.16 -2.07 -5.52
N LYS A 41 -10.40 -1.51 -6.71
CA LYS A 41 -10.15 -0.10 -7.05
C LYS A 41 -10.96 0.88 -6.19
N LEU A 42 -12.16 0.47 -5.76
CA LEU A 42 -13.04 1.25 -4.88
C LEU A 42 -12.43 1.48 -3.48
N LEU A 43 -11.78 0.44 -2.92
CA LEU A 43 -11.13 0.54 -1.61
C LEU A 43 -9.94 1.53 -1.66
N MET A 44 -9.28 1.68 -2.82
CA MET A 44 -8.22 2.68 -2.99
C MET A 44 -8.75 4.11 -2.88
N ILE A 45 -9.88 4.41 -3.54
CA ILE A 45 -10.49 5.76 -3.49
C ILE A 45 -10.85 6.09 -2.05
N MET A 46 -11.38 5.12 -1.29
CA MET A 46 -11.67 5.31 0.13
C MET A 46 -10.39 5.56 0.95
N MET A 47 -9.30 4.84 0.69
CA MET A 47 -8.02 5.06 1.39
C MET A 47 -7.31 6.37 1.00
N SER A 48 -7.55 6.90 -0.20
CA SER A 48 -7.02 8.20 -0.64
C SER A 48 -7.89 9.39 -0.19
N LEU A 49 -9.21 9.21 -0.06
CA LEU A 49 -10.14 10.27 0.34
C LEU A 49 -10.33 10.38 1.85
N HIS A 50 -10.29 9.26 2.59
CA HIS A 50 -10.21 9.31 4.05
C HIS A 50 -8.74 9.45 4.47
N ARG A 51 -8.31 10.69 4.72
CA ARG A 51 -7.09 10.99 5.49
C ARG A 51 -7.01 10.04 6.68
N ALA A 52 -6.00 9.16 6.67
CA ALA A 52 -5.44 8.42 7.78
C ALA A 52 -6.32 8.34 9.04
N LYS A 53 -7.27 7.40 9.09
CA LYS A 53 -7.62 6.83 10.38
C LYS A 53 -6.57 5.76 10.69
N PRO A 54 -5.73 5.94 11.71
CA PRO A 54 -4.87 4.84 12.14
C PRO A 54 -5.81 3.71 12.54
N PHE A 55 -5.63 2.55 11.92
CA PHE A 55 -6.13 1.31 12.50
C PHE A 55 -5.42 1.17 13.85
N LYS A 56 -6.08 1.65 14.90
CA LYS A 56 -5.92 1.11 16.24
C LYS A 56 -6.58 -0.26 16.26
#